data_AF-A0AA38G8Z2-F1
#
_entry.id   AF-A0AA38G8Z2-F1
#
_cell.length_a   1.000
_cell.length_b   1.000
_cell.length_c   1.000
_cell.angle_alpha   90.00
_cell.angle_beta   90.00
_cell.angle_gamma   90.00
#
_symmetry.space_group_name_H-M   'P 1'
#
loop_
_entity.id
_entity.type
_entity.pdbx_description
1 polymer ?
#
loop_
_entity_poly.entity_id
_entity_poly.type
_entity_poly.pdbx_seq_one_letter_code
_entity_poly.pdbx_strand_id
1 'polypeptide(L)'
;DFRPAVSQLESMGVDPSLMGKLFRRHPQLLKTRMNFGLKVQFLLKLGLEKEDMGRVIYNAPQLLGLREEKLRPTIKFLENIGVKGSSLRKVLKLKPMVLAYSVEAKLQPNINFLQNLGVNQFEIGKLVTRHPQLLTLSVEKNLEPTVSFLLELGFT
;
A
#
# COMPACT_ATOMS: atom_id res chain seq x y z
N ASP A 1 2.60 23.48 -19.65
CA ASP A 1 2.22 24.14 -18.39
C ASP A 1 1.89 23.08 -17.36
N PHE A 2 2.64 23.02 -16.26
CA PHE A 2 2.49 22.01 -15.19
C PHE A 2 1.62 22.50 -14.02
N ARG A 3 1.25 23.79 -14.02
CA ARG A 3 0.52 24.45 -12.93
C ARG A 3 -0.78 23.72 -12.53
N PRO A 4 -1.60 23.18 -13.45
CA PRO A 4 -2.84 22.51 -13.07
C PRO A 4 -2.62 21.25 -12.21
N ALA A 5 -1.60 20.44 -12.53
CA ALA A 5 -1.30 19.22 -11.78
C ALA A 5 -0.75 19.53 -10.39
N VAL A 6 0.08 20.58 -10.27
CA VAL A 6 0.63 21.03 -8.99
C VAL A 6 -0.48 21.52 -8.07
N SER A 7 -1.31 22.47 -8.52
CA SER A 7 -2.42 23.01 -7.73
C SER A 7 -3.41 21.92 -7.29
N GLN A 8 -3.66 20.93 -8.14
CA GLN A 8 -4.54 19.82 -7.80
C GLN A 8 -3.93 18.91 -6.71
N LEU A 9 -2.65 18.54 -6.81
CA LEU A 9 -1.97 17.75 -5.80
C LEU A 9 -1.83 18.50 -4.46
N GLU A 10 -1.57 19.81 -4.52
CA GLU A 10 -1.55 20.68 -3.34
C GLU A 10 -2.93 20.72 -2.66
N SER A 11 -4.02 20.87 -3.43
CA SER A 11 -5.38 20.83 -2.90
C SER A 11 -5.76 19.49 -2.25
N MET A 12 -5.02 18.42 -2.58
CA MET A 12 -5.17 17.08 -2.00
C MET A 12 -4.25 16.85 -0.79
N GLY A 13 -3.55 17.89 -0.34
CA GLY A 13 -2.70 17.88 0.84
C GLY A 13 -1.27 17.39 0.60
N VAL A 14 -0.85 17.20 -0.66
CA VAL A 14 0.57 16.94 -0.93
C VAL A 14 1.35 18.21 -0.61
N ASP A 15 2.47 18.08 0.09
CA ASP A 15 3.33 19.20 0.48
C ASP A 15 4.05 19.80 -0.75
N PRO A 16 3.91 21.11 -1.04
CA PRO A 16 4.59 21.79 -2.15
C PRO A 16 6.11 21.58 -2.17
N SER A 17 6.76 21.48 -1.01
CA SER A 17 8.21 21.23 -0.90
C SER A 17 8.63 19.85 -1.42
N LEU A 18 7.70 18.88 -1.45
CA LEU A 18 7.93 17.52 -1.89
C LEU A 18 7.62 17.31 -3.38
N MET A 19 6.94 18.24 -4.05
CA MET A 19 6.50 18.13 -5.46
C MET A 19 7.66 17.88 -6.42
N GLY A 20 8.77 18.59 -6.27
CA GLY A 20 9.94 18.40 -7.13
C GLY A 20 10.46 16.96 -7.06
N LYS A 21 10.52 16.38 -5.86
CA LYS A 21 10.93 14.98 -5.65
C LYS A 21 9.88 14.00 -6.18
N LEU A 22 8.61 14.30 -5.98
CA LEU A 22 7.49 13.49 -6.48
C LEU A 22 7.54 13.36 -8.01
N PHE A 23 7.63 14.48 -8.74
CA PHE A 23 7.68 14.46 -10.21
C PHE A 23 8.97 13.88 -10.75
N ARG A 24 10.10 14.05 -10.07
CA ARG A 24 11.36 13.39 -10.46
C ARG A 24 11.24 11.86 -10.38
N ARG A 25 10.59 11.35 -9.32
CA ARG A 25 10.37 9.90 -9.15
C ARG A 25 9.24 9.37 -10.03
N HIS A 26 8.26 10.20 -10.33
CA HIS A 26 7.03 9.83 -11.04
C HIS A 26 6.68 10.84 -12.14
N PRO A 27 7.52 10.96 -13.20
CA PRO A 27 7.31 11.96 -14.26
C PRO A 27 6.03 11.71 -15.05
N GLN A 28 5.45 10.51 -15.00
CA GLN A 28 4.15 10.18 -15.59
C GLN A 28 3.01 11.04 -15.04
N LEU A 29 3.10 11.53 -13.80
CA LEU A 29 2.08 12.39 -13.19
C LEU A 29 1.87 13.70 -13.98
N LEU A 30 2.91 14.17 -14.68
CA LEU A 30 2.84 15.39 -15.50
C LEU A 30 2.23 15.13 -16.88
N LYS A 31 2.28 13.88 -17.35
CA LYS A 31 1.81 13.49 -18.69
C LYS A 31 0.33 13.16 -18.68
N THR A 32 -0.17 12.64 -17.57
CA THR A 32 -1.53 12.12 -17.53
C THR A 32 -2.52 13.25 -17.22
N ARG A 33 -3.51 13.45 -18.11
CA ARG A 33 -4.72 14.24 -17.82
C ARG A 33 -5.61 13.46 -16.83
N MET A 34 -5.14 13.23 -15.61
CA MET A 34 -5.89 12.47 -14.61
C MET A 34 -6.90 13.36 -13.90
N ASN A 35 -8.12 12.87 -13.81
CA ASN A 35 -9.04 13.35 -12.79
C ASN A 35 -8.70 12.66 -11.46
N PHE A 36 -7.80 13.25 -10.67
CA PHE A 36 -7.43 12.74 -9.35
C PHE A 36 -8.62 12.69 -8.37
N GLY A 37 -9.68 13.48 -8.61
CA GLY A 37 -10.83 13.59 -7.72
C GLY A 37 -11.60 12.28 -7.51
N LEU A 38 -11.83 11.51 -8.58
CA LEU A 38 -12.49 10.21 -8.46
C LEU A 38 -11.67 9.22 -7.63
N LYS A 39 -10.34 9.19 -7.83
CA LYS A 39 -9.46 8.31 -7.04
C LYS A 39 -9.45 8.71 -5.57
N VAL A 40 -9.41 10.01 -5.28
CA VAL A 40 -9.48 10.51 -3.90
C VAL A 40 -10.80 10.07 -3.25
N GLN A 41 -11.94 10.24 -3.93
CA GLN A 41 -13.23 9.77 -3.39
C GLN A 41 -13.25 8.27 -3.12
N PHE A 42 -12.66 7.46 -4.01
CA PHE A 42 -12.49 6.03 -3.78
C PHE A 42 -11.66 5.72 -2.53
N LEU A 43 -10.51 6.39 -2.36
CA LEU A 43 -9.65 6.19 -1.20
C LEU A 43 -10.33 6.63 0.11
N LEU A 44 -11.13 7.70 0.09
CA LEU A 44 -11.95 8.13 1.22
C LEU A 44 -13.02 7.08 1.57
N LYS A 45 -13.65 6.44 0.58
CA LYS A 45 -14.60 5.33 0.79
C LYS A 45 -13.96 4.09 1.43
N LEU A 46 -12.65 3.93 1.33
CA LEU A 46 -11.90 2.88 2.04
C LEU A 46 -11.55 3.27 3.49
N GLY A 47 -12.03 4.41 3.96
CA GLY A 47 -11.87 4.88 5.33
C GLY A 47 -10.62 5.73 5.58
N LEU A 48 -9.86 6.10 4.53
CA LEU A 48 -8.82 7.12 4.68
C LEU A 48 -9.46 8.49 4.91
N GLU A 49 -8.81 9.33 5.70
CA GLU A 49 -9.27 10.70 5.94
C GLU A 49 -8.58 11.68 4.99
N LYS A 50 -9.12 12.90 4.85
CA LYS A 50 -8.57 13.91 3.93
C LYS A 50 -7.13 14.27 4.28
N GLU A 51 -6.84 14.31 5.58
CA GLU A 51 -5.55 14.63 6.17
C GLU A 51 -4.48 13.57 5.82
N ASP A 52 -4.91 12.33 5.52
CA ASP A 52 -4.02 11.24 5.12
C ASP A 52 -3.66 11.28 3.62
N MET A 53 -4.44 12.00 2.79
CA MET A 53 -4.36 11.94 1.33
C MET A 53 -3.01 12.38 0.79
N GLY A 54 -2.48 13.49 1.27
CA GLY A 54 -1.19 14.02 0.82
C GLY A 54 -0.07 12.99 0.94
N ARG A 55 0.01 12.34 2.11
CA ARG A 55 1.00 11.28 2.39
C ARG A 55 0.74 10.04 1.52
N VAL A 56 -0.52 9.63 1.37
CA VAL A 56 -0.88 8.45 0.57
C VAL A 56 -0.52 8.66 -0.90
N ILE A 57 -0.89 9.80 -1.47
CA ILE A 57 -0.61 10.19 -2.86
C ILE A 57 0.89 10.32 -3.09
N TYR A 58 1.63 10.93 -2.16
CA TYR A 58 3.08 11.07 -2.28
C TYR A 58 3.80 9.70 -2.28
N ASN A 59 3.36 8.76 -1.44
CA ASN A 59 3.99 7.44 -1.33
C ASN A 59 3.54 6.42 -2.37
N ALA A 60 2.35 6.60 -2.96
CA ALA A 60 1.81 5.72 -3.99
C ALA A 60 1.10 6.49 -5.12
N PRO A 61 1.80 7.40 -5.82
CA PRO A 61 1.21 8.23 -6.87
C PRO A 61 0.65 7.42 -8.06
N GLN A 62 1.15 6.21 -8.29
CA GLN A 62 0.61 5.29 -9.31
C GLN A 62 -0.84 4.90 -9.04
N LEU A 63 -1.34 4.94 -7.79
CA LEU A 63 -2.73 4.63 -7.50
C LEU A 63 -3.70 5.57 -8.22
N LEU A 64 -3.27 6.80 -8.51
CA LEU A 64 -4.03 7.78 -9.27
C LEU A 64 -4.34 7.31 -10.70
N GLY A 65 -3.42 6.55 -11.31
CA GLY A 65 -3.57 6.03 -12.68
C GLY A 65 -4.21 4.64 -12.75
N LEU A 66 -4.34 3.94 -11.62
CA LEU A 66 -4.91 2.60 -11.60
C LEU A 66 -6.44 2.65 -11.55
N ARG A 67 -7.07 1.84 -12.39
CA ARG A 67 -8.52 1.64 -12.35
C ARG A 67 -8.95 0.98 -11.04
N GLU A 68 -10.09 1.38 -10.49
CA GLU A 68 -10.59 0.81 -9.23
C GLU A 68 -10.77 -0.71 -9.31
N GLU A 69 -11.20 -1.24 -10.45
CA GLU A 69 -11.38 -2.68 -10.65
C GLU A 69 -10.09 -3.48 -10.41
N LYS A 70 -8.92 -2.86 -10.63
CA LYS A 70 -7.61 -3.48 -10.36
C LYS A 70 -7.23 -3.45 -8.88
N LEU A 71 -7.82 -2.56 -8.08
CA LEU A 71 -7.52 -2.42 -6.65
C LEU A 71 -8.43 -3.29 -5.78
N ARG A 72 -9.66 -3.55 -6.25
CA ARG A 72 -10.68 -4.33 -5.53
C ARG A 72 -10.24 -5.74 -5.11
N PRO A 73 -9.54 -6.53 -5.94
CA PRO A 73 -9.06 -7.85 -5.52
C PRO A 73 -8.16 -7.78 -4.29
N THR A 74 -7.23 -6.82 -4.26
CA THR A 74 -6.33 -6.61 -3.13
C THR A 74 -7.06 -6.19 -1.86
N ILE A 75 -8.09 -5.34 -1.97
CA ILE A 75 -8.90 -4.93 -0.82
C ILE A 75 -9.64 -6.15 -0.24
N LYS A 76 -10.31 -6.94 -1.09
CA LYS A 76 -10.99 -8.17 -0.66
C LYS A 76 -10.02 -9.16 -0.02
N PHE A 77 -8.83 -9.31 -0.58
CA PHE A 77 -7.78 -10.14 -0.02
C PHE A 77 -7.39 -9.69 1.40
N LEU A 78 -7.15 -8.38 1.60
CA LEU A 78 -6.84 -7.83 2.91
C LEU A 78 -7.97 -8.10 3.91
N GLU A 79 -9.23 -7.91 3.51
CA GLU A 79 -10.39 -8.20 4.35
C GLU A 79 -10.48 -9.69 4.73
N ASN A 80 -10.23 -10.59 3.76
CA ASN A 80 -10.22 -12.03 3.98
C ASN A 80 -9.15 -12.48 4.98
N ILE A 81 -8.00 -11.80 5.01
CA ILE A 81 -6.95 -12.09 6.00
C ILE A 81 -7.15 -11.36 7.35
N GLY A 82 -8.31 -10.72 7.55
CA GLY A 82 -8.68 -10.05 8.81
C GLY A 82 -8.29 -8.57 8.89
N VAL A 83 -7.79 -7.98 7.80
CA VAL A 83 -7.44 -6.55 7.71
C VAL A 83 -8.63 -5.77 7.16
N LYS A 84 -9.54 -5.36 8.04
CA LYS A 84 -10.79 -4.66 7.70
C LYS A 84 -11.00 -3.39 8.52
N GLY A 85 -11.87 -2.49 8.05
CA GLY A 85 -12.24 -1.25 8.77
C GLY A 85 -11.03 -0.40 9.15
N SER A 86 -10.88 -0.10 10.45
CA SER A 86 -9.77 0.71 10.96
C SER A 86 -8.38 0.08 10.71
N SER A 87 -8.28 -1.25 10.70
CA SER A 87 -7.05 -1.96 10.34
C SER A 87 -6.66 -1.74 8.89
N LEU A 88 -7.64 -1.80 7.97
CA LEU A 88 -7.42 -1.50 6.55
C LEU A 88 -6.93 -0.07 6.38
N ARG A 89 -7.61 0.90 7.01
CA ARG A 89 -7.17 2.31 7.02
C ARG A 89 -5.71 2.43 7.47
N LYS A 90 -5.34 1.79 8.58
CA LYS A 90 -3.97 1.82 9.11
C LYS A 90 -2.95 1.26 8.12
N VAL A 91 -3.26 0.14 7.47
CA VAL A 91 -2.42 -0.45 6.42
C VAL A 91 -2.25 0.50 5.24
N LEU A 92 -3.32 1.12 4.76
CA LEU A 92 -3.27 2.04 3.62
C LEU A 92 -2.51 3.34 3.93
N LYS A 93 -2.58 3.84 5.17
CA LYS A 93 -1.77 4.99 5.62
C LYS A 93 -0.27 4.67 5.62
N LEU A 94 0.09 3.49 6.09
CA LEU A 94 1.50 3.07 6.26
C LEU A 94 2.12 2.60 4.94
N LYS A 95 1.36 1.84 4.13
CA LYS A 95 1.85 1.19 2.91
C LYS A 95 0.77 1.20 1.81
N PRO A 96 0.41 2.38 1.26
CA PRO A 96 -0.63 2.48 0.23
C PRO A 96 -0.31 1.68 -1.03
N MET A 97 0.98 1.49 -1.32
CA MET A 97 1.49 0.66 -2.40
C MET A 97 1.02 -0.80 -2.38
N VAL A 98 0.56 -1.31 -1.24
CA VAL A 98 0.03 -2.68 -1.15
C VAL A 98 -1.07 -2.92 -2.18
N LEU A 99 -1.91 -1.91 -2.46
CA LEU A 99 -3.03 -1.99 -3.40
C LEU A 99 -2.62 -2.18 -4.86
N ALA A 100 -1.37 -1.88 -5.21
CA ALA A 100 -0.87 -1.96 -6.58
C ALA A 100 -0.19 -3.32 -6.89
N TYR A 101 -0.01 -4.19 -5.90
CA TYR A 101 0.58 -5.51 -6.11
C TYR A 101 -0.47 -6.56 -6.47
N SER A 102 -0.06 -7.56 -7.27
CA SER A 102 -0.88 -8.74 -7.55
C SER A 102 -1.04 -9.57 -6.27
N VAL A 103 -2.28 -10.00 -6.01
CA VAL A 103 -2.58 -10.88 -4.89
C VAL A 103 -1.83 -12.20 -5.07
N GLU A 104 -1.97 -12.82 -6.24
CA GLU A 104 -1.48 -14.16 -6.55
C GLU A 104 0.05 -14.21 -6.61
N ALA A 105 0.67 -13.26 -7.32
CA ALA A 105 2.11 -13.28 -7.56
C ALA A 105 2.92 -12.66 -6.42
N LYS A 106 2.30 -11.85 -5.53
CA LYS A 106 3.04 -11.10 -4.52
C LYS A 106 2.49 -11.22 -3.11
N LEU A 107 1.20 -11.02 -2.89
CA LEU A 107 0.67 -10.93 -1.52
C LEU A 107 0.43 -12.31 -0.90
N GLN A 108 -0.22 -13.21 -1.64
CA GLN A 108 -0.55 -14.57 -1.20
C GLN A 108 0.69 -15.40 -0.84
N PRO A 109 1.81 -15.37 -1.60
CA PRO A 109 3.02 -16.09 -1.20
C PRO A 109 3.57 -15.67 0.17
N ASN A 110 3.49 -14.38 0.52
CA ASN A 110 3.90 -13.90 1.84
C ASN A 110 2.98 -14.43 2.95
N ILE A 111 1.68 -14.53 2.69
CA ILE A 111 0.73 -15.12 3.65
C ILE A 111 0.96 -16.62 3.82
N ASN A 112 1.14 -17.35 2.72
CA ASN A 112 1.41 -18.78 2.76
C ASN A 112 2.71 -19.07 3.54
N PHE A 113 3.74 -18.25 3.33
CA PHE A 113 4.99 -18.35 4.09
C PHE A 113 4.76 -18.21 5.60
N LEU A 114 4.00 -17.19 6.04
CA LEU A 114 3.67 -17.01 7.46
C LEU A 114 2.83 -18.17 8.01
N GLN A 115 1.88 -18.70 7.24
CA GLN A 115 1.07 -19.85 7.65
C GLN A 115 1.92 -21.13 7.79
N ASN A 116 2.89 -21.34 6.90
CA ASN A 116 3.81 -22.46 6.98
C ASN A 116 4.73 -22.40 8.21
N LEU A 117 4.95 -21.20 8.77
CA LEU A 117 5.64 -21.00 10.05
C LEU A 117 4.72 -21.20 11.27
N GLY A 118 3.46 -21.61 11.06
CA GLY A 118 2.49 -21.85 12.12
C GLY A 118 1.71 -20.61 12.58
N VAL A 119 1.88 -19.46 11.92
CA VAL A 119 1.13 -18.24 12.28
C VAL A 119 -0.32 -18.40 11.84
N ASN A 120 -1.26 -18.29 12.77
CA ASN A 120 -2.67 -18.50 12.45
C ASN A 120 -3.30 -17.28 11.76
N GLN A 121 -4.47 -17.48 11.15
CA GLN A 121 -5.15 -16.44 10.35
C GLN A 121 -5.44 -15.15 11.13
N PHE A 122 -5.78 -15.27 12.42
CA PHE A 122 -6.07 -14.11 13.28
C PHE A 122 -4.81 -13.31 13.60
N GLU A 123 -3.69 -14.00 13.85
CA GLU A 123 -2.38 -13.38 14.06
C GLU A 123 -1.87 -12.71 12.80
N ILE A 124 -2.06 -13.32 11.62
CA ILE A 124 -1.69 -12.74 10.32
C ILE A 124 -2.35 -11.37 10.15
N GLY A 125 -3.66 -11.26 10.39
CA GLY A 125 -4.36 -9.98 10.29
C GLY A 125 -3.74 -8.91 11.20
N LYS A 126 -3.39 -9.26 12.44
CA LYS A 126 -2.71 -8.36 13.39
C LYS A 126 -1.30 -7.97 12.92
N LEU A 127 -0.51 -8.94 12.46
CA LEU A 127 0.84 -8.73 11.96
C LEU A 127 0.85 -7.79 10.76
N VAL A 128 0.00 -8.05 9.76
CA VAL A 128 -0.12 -7.20 8.56
C VAL A 128 -0.59 -5.80 8.94
N THR A 129 -1.52 -5.67 9.90
CA THR A 129 -1.98 -4.36 10.39
C THR A 129 -0.87 -3.54 11.04
N ARG A 130 0.06 -4.20 11.76
CA ARG A 130 1.19 -3.55 12.42
C ARG A 130 2.37 -3.32 11.48
N HIS A 131 2.61 -4.26 10.57
CA HIS A 131 3.79 -4.32 9.70
C HIS A 131 3.39 -4.67 8.25
N PRO A 132 2.66 -3.78 7.54
CA PRO A 132 2.17 -4.06 6.19
C PRO A 132 3.29 -4.24 5.15
N GLN A 133 4.53 -3.84 5.46
CA GLN A 133 5.69 -4.12 4.62
C GLN A 133 5.92 -5.62 4.38
N LEU A 134 5.48 -6.49 5.31
CA LEU A 134 5.60 -7.95 5.17
C LEU A 134 5.01 -8.45 3.85
N LEU A 135 3.90 -7.86 3.41
CA LEU A 135 3.25 -8.22 2.14
C LEU A 135 4.03 -7.79 0.88
N THR A 136 5.02 -6.90 1.04
CA THR A 136 5.78 -6.33 -0.08
C THR A 136 7.22 -6.84 -0.17
N LEU A 137 7.69 -7.53 0.87
CA LEU A 137 9.00 -8.17 0.88
C LEU A 137 9.02 -9.37 -0.07
N SER A 138 10.23 -9.77 -0.48
CA SER A 138 10.43 -11.05 -1.17
C SER A 138 10.56 -12.14 -0.13
N VAL A 139 9.81 -13.23 -0.29
CA VAL A 139 9.93 -14.39 0.58
C VAL A 139 11.36 -14.93 0.51
N GLU A 140 11.78 -15.33 -0.70
CA GLU A 140 13.09 -15.93 -0.98
C GLU A 140 14.28 -15.04 -0.59
N LYS A 141 14.21 -13.73 -0.87
CA LYS A 141 15.35 -12.82 -0.68
C LYS A 141 15.36 -12.10 0.67
N ASN A 142 14.27 -12.15 1.43
CA ASN A 142 14.17 -11.41 2.70
C ASN A 142 13.57 -12.27 3.80
N LEU A 143 12.30 -12.67 3.70
CA LEU A 143 11.60 -13.28 4.84
C LEU A 143 12.21 -14.62 5.23
N GLU A 144 12.48 -15.49 4.26
CA GLU A 144 13.03 -16.82 4.51
C GLU A 144 14.45 -16.76 5.10
N PRO A 145 15.44 -16.04 4.51
CA PRO A 145 16.75 -15.89 5.13
C PRO A 145 16.70 -15.28 6.54
N THR A 146 15.80 -14.32 6.77
CA THR A 146 15.65 -13.69 8.09
C THR A 146 15.13 -14.69 9.11
N VAL A 147 14.12 -15.49 8.76
CA VAL A 147 13.55 -16.49 9.66
C VAL A 147 14.57 -17.60 9.93
N SER A 148 15.25 -18.11 8.91
CA SER A 148 16.30 -19.13 9.10
C SER A 148 17.39 -18.65 10.06
N PHE A 149 17.87 -17.42 9.90
CA PHE A 149 18.84 -16.83 10.82
C PHE A 149 18.31 -16.72 12.26
N LEU A 150 17.05 -16.34 12.45
CA LEU A 150 16.45 -16.26 13.80
C LEU A 150 16.31 -17.65 14.44
N LEU A 151 15.94 -18.67 13.67
CA LEU A 151 15.88 -20.05 14.14
C LEU A 151 17.27 -20.58 14.53
N GLU A 152 18.30 -20.28 13.75
CA GLU A 152 19.70 -20.62 14.06
C GLU A 152 20.19 -19.99 15.38
N LEU A 153 19.69 -18.79 15.71
CA LEU A 153 19.95 -18.12 16.98
C LEU A 153 19.09 -18.66 18.15
N GLY A 154 18.21 -19.63 17.90
CA GLY A 154 17.38 -20.27 18.93
C GLY A 154 16.07 -19.53 19.26
N PHE A 155 15.62 -18.60 18.40
CA PHE A 155 14.29 -18.00 18.55
C PHE A 155 13.23 -18.96 17.97
N THR A 156 12.46 -19.61 18.85
CA THR A 156 11.37 -20.55 18.49
C THR A 156 10.04 -20.10 19.04
#